data_AF-J5EDA5-F1
#
_entry.id   AF-J5EDA5-F1
#
_cell.length_a   1.000
_cell.length_b   1.000
_cell.length_c   1.000
_cell.angle_alpha   90.00
_cell.angle_beta   90.00
_cell.angle_gamma   90.00
#
_symmetry.space_group_name_H-M   'P 1'
#
loop_
_entity.id
_entity.type
_entity.pdbx_description
1 polymer ?
#
loop_
_entity_poly.entity_id
_entity_poly.type
_entity_poly.pdbx_seq_one_letter_code
_entity_poly.pdbx_strand_id
1 'polypeptide(L)'
;MTAPDRPTIDADGRAWWSATQDRKVMVNACRACGQTSLYARPFCPHCWGEDVELVQATGRARLYTWSVVYQNSAPFDARTPYVLAMVDLEEGPRLMTTVEDCRIEDLRADMELMIAFRDDEDGFVVPVFRPAAGEAPAAAPLTP
;
A
#
# COMPACT_ATOMS: atom_id res chain seq x y z
N MET A 1 20.87 13.31 3.79
CA MET A 1 20.01 13.52 2.61
C MET A 1 19.36 12.19 2.32
N THR A 2 18.04 12.13 2.22
CA THR A 2 17.31 10.91 1.88
C THR A 2 17.68 10.51 0.45
N ALA A 3 17.85 9.21 0.17
CA ALA A 3 18.11 8.73 -1.20
C ALA A 3 16.99 9.19 -2.16
N PRO A 4 17.27 9.44 -3.45
CA PRO A 4 16.32 10.09 -4.36
C PRO A 4 15.04 9.28 -4.62
N ASP A 5 15.04 7.98 -4.33
CA ASP A 5 13.89 7.10 -4.42
C ASP A 5 13.12 6.95 -3.10
N ARG A 6 13.48 7.75 -2.09
CA ARG A 6 12.88 7.72 -0.76
C ARG A 6 11.77 8.77 -0.63
N PRO A 7 10.75 8.48 0.20
CA PRO A 7 9.79 9.48 0.58
C PRO A 7 10.48 10.60 1.38
N THR A 8 10.07 11.84 1.13
CA THR A 8 10.35 12.94 2.06
C THR A 8 9.47 12.74 3.30
N ILE A 9 10.08 12.43 4.43
CA ILE A 9 9.37 12.26 5.71
C ILE A 9 9.26 13.61 6.40
N ASP A 10 8.15 14.29 6.20
CA ASP A 10 7.78 15.52 6.90
C ASP A 10 7.11 15.24 8.25
N ALA A 11 6.61 16.29 8.92
CA ALA A 11 5.97 16.15 10.23
C ALA A 11 4.69 15.29 10.16
N ASP A 12 3.91 15.44 9.09
CA ASP A 12 2.61 14.79 8.92
C ASP A 12 2.77 13.30 8.57
N GLY A 13 3.76 12.97 7.74
CA GLY A 13 4.06 11.59 7.34
C GLY A 13 4.88 10.80 8.36
N ARG A 14 5.52 11.46 9.34
CA ARG A 14 6.47 10.83 10.27
C ARG A 14 5.90 9.63 11.01
N ALA A 15 4.72 9.78 11.60
CA ALA A 15 4.10 8.72 12.39
C ALA A 15 3.82 7.47 11.54
N TRP A 16 3.34 7.68 10.31
CA TRP A 16 3.04 6.59 9.39
C TRP A 16 4.32 5.88 8.91
N TRP A 17 5.33 6.63 8.46
CA TRP A 17 6.59 6.04 8.01
C TRP A 17 7.37 5.36 9.13
N SER A 18 7.32 5.88 10.36
CA SER A 18 7.92 5.23 11.53
C SER A 18 7.27 3.88 11.81
N ALA A 19 5.94 3.81 11.78
CA ALA A 19 5.22 2.54 11.96
C ALA A 19 5.52 1.55 10.83
N THR A 20 5.67 2.04 9.60
CA THR A 20 6.07 1.23 8.45
C THR A 20 7.45 0.60 8.65
N GLN A 21 8.40 1.30 9.28
CA GLN A 21 9.70 0.71 9.64
C GLN A 21 9.56 -0.43 10.66
N ASP A 22 8.54 -0.40 11.51
CA ASP A 22 8.16 -1.49 12.42
C ASP A 22 7.23 -2.55 11.76
N ARG A 23 7.14 -2.55 10.42
CA ARG A 23 6.29 -3.46 9.63
C ARG A 23 4.81 -3.34 10.01
N LYS A 24 4.33 -2.11 10.22
CA LYS A 24 2.92 -1.79 10.48
C LYS A 24 2.46 -0.70 9.53
N VAL A 25 1.25 -0.84 9.00
CA VAL A 25 0.55 0.28 8.34
C VAL A 25 -0.54 0.78 9.25
N MET A 26 -0.56 2.10 9.44
CA MET A 26 -1.52 2.76 10.31
C MET A 26 -2.60 3.45 9.49
N VAL A 27 -3.83 3.40 9.98
CA VAL A 27 -4.96 4.19 9.50
C VAL A 27 -5.46 5.07 10.63
N ASN A 28 -6.02 6.23 10.29
CA ASN A 28 -6.58 7.16 11.25
C ASN A 28 -8.08 6.84 11.42
N ALA A 29 -8.46 6.28 12.56
CA ALA A 29 -9.84 5.90 12.88
C ALA A 29 -10.53 7.00 13.71
N CYS A 30 -11.73 7.38 13.32
CA CYS A 30 -12.53 8.34 14.07
C CYS A 30 -13.55 7.64 14.97
N ARG A 31 -13.47 7.88 16.28
CA ARG A 31 -14.41 7.30 17.25
C ARG A 31 -15.79 7.96 17.21
N ALA A 32 -15.87 9.21 16.75
CA ALA A 32 -17.13 9.94 16.66
C ALA A 32 -18.03 9.48 15.48
N CYS A 33 -17.46 9.14 14.32
CA CYS A 33 -18.24 8.74 13.13
C CYS A 33 -17.94 7.32 12.62
N GLY A 34 -16.97 6.62 13.21
CA GLY A 34 -16.58 5.27 12.83
C GLY A 34 -15.86 5.15 11.48
N GLN A 35 -15.63 6.26 10.77
CA GLN A 35 -14.89 6.25 9.50
C GLN A 35 -13.38 6.20 9.74
N THR A 36 -12.66 5.60 8.80
CA THR A 36 -11.21 5.57 8.79
C THR A 36 -10.65 6.31 7.57
N SER A 37 -9.42 6.81 7.69
CA SER A 37 -8.76 7.59 6.64
C SER A 37 -7.25 7.39 6.65
N LEU A 38 -6.60 7.76 5.54
CA LEU A 38 -5.15 7.91 5.45
C LEU A 38 -4.81 9.41 5.42
N TYR A 39 -3.74 9.91 6.04
CA TYR A 39 -2.81 9.32 7.00
C TYR A 39 -3.11 9.86 8.40
N ALA A 40 -2.13 9.83 9.31
CA ALA A 40 -2.22 10.49 10.61
C ALA A 40 -2.63 11.96 10.45
N ARG A 41 -3.76 12.33 11.05
CA ARG A 41 -4.28 13.70 11.09
C ARG A 41 -4.90 13.96 12.46
N PRO A 42 -4.83 15.19 12.98
CA PRO A 42 -5.44 15.52 14.27
C PRO A 42 -6.97 15.64 14.22
N PHE A 43 -7.58 15.52 13.04
CA PHE A 43 -9.03 15.58 12.85
C PHE A 43 -9.50 14.60 11.77
N CYS A 44 -10.78 14.23 11.83
CA CYS A 44 -11.43 13.39 10.85
C CYS A 44 -11.84 14.19 9.60
N PRO A 45 -11.47 13.77 8.38
CA PRO A 45 -11.87 14.48 7.16
C PRO A 45 -13.36 14.32 6.81
N HIS A 46 -14.07 13.40 7.47
CA HIS A 46 -15.50 13.13 7.20
C HIS A 46 -16.43 13.96 8.08
N CYS A 47 -16.14 14.04 9.39
CA CYS A 47 -17.00 14.74 10.36
C CYS A 47 -16.34 15.95 11.05
N TRP A 48 -15.05 16.20 10.78
CA TRP A 48 -14.26 17.29 11.39
C TRP A 48 -14.08 17.20 12.92
N GLY A 49 -14.43 16.05 13.52
CA GLY A 49 -14.16 15.78 14.94
C GLY A 49 -12.67 15.49 15.19
N GLU A 50 -12.22 15.80 16.40
CA GLU A 50 -10.84 15.59 16.87
C GLU A 50 -10.65 14.27 17.63
N ASP A 51 -11.73 13.52 17.87
CA ASP A 51 -11.68 12.18 18.48
C ASP A 51 -11.26 11.14 17.44
N VAL A 52 -9.96 11.18 17.11
CA VAL A 52 -9.29 10.32 16.14
C VAL A 52 -8.07 9.66 16.77
N GLU A 53 -7.80 8.42 16.37
CA GLU A 53 -6.64 7.67 16.82
C GLU A 53 -6.00 6.90 15.67
N LEU A 54 -4.68 6.69 15.75
CA LEU A 54 -3.98 5.80 14.84
C LEU A 54 -4.17 4.36 15.29
N VAL A 55 -4.73 3.55 14.40
CA VAL A 55 -4.89 2.11 14.59
C VAL A 55 -4.13 1.36 13.51
N GLN A 56 -3.62 0.18 13.84
CA GLN A 56 -2.96 -0.68 12.87
C GLN A 56 -4.02 -1.28 11.93
N ALA A 57 -3.78 -1.18 10.63
CA ALA A 57 -4.58 -1.87 9.62
C ALA A 57 -4.40 -3.38 9.73
N THR A 58 -5.46 -4.14 9.45
CA THR A 58 -5.46 -5.60 9.35
C THR A 58 -4.50 -6.11 8.27
N GLY A 59 -4.21 -5.26 7.28
CA GLY A 59 -3.35 -5.58 6.15
C GLY A 59 -4.10 -6.22 4.97
N ARG A 60 -5.39 -6.55 5.11
CA ARG A 60 -6.21 -7.05 4.01
C ARG A 60 -6.65 -5.91 3.11
N ALA A 61 -6.62 -6.15 1.81
CA ALA A 61 -7.04 -5.19 0.81
C ALA A 61 -7.60 -5.87 -0.43
N ARG A 62 -8.24 -5.09 -1.29
CA ARG A 62 -8.68 -5.50 -2.64
C ARG A 62 -8.04 -4.64 -3.71
N LEU A 63 -7.66 -5.26 -4.82
CA LEU A 63 -7.10 -4.55 -5.97
C LEU A 63 -8.18 -3.72 -6.67
N TYR A 64 -8.12 -2.39 -6.55
CA TYR A 64 -9.07 -1.52 -7.22
C TYR A 64 -8.69 -1.27 -8.69
N THR A 65 -7.45 -0.86 -8.93
CA THR A 65 -6.93 -0.63 -10.29
C THR A 65 -5.40 -0.71 -10.29
N TRP A 66 -4.80 -0.97 -11.44
CA TRP A 66 -3.35 -1.04 -11.59
C TRP A 66 -2.87 -0.54 -12.96
N SER A 67 -1.59 -0.21 -13.02
CA SER A 67 -0.84 0.03 -14.23
C SER A 67 0.50 -0.69 -14.14
N VAL A 68 0.94 -1.25 -15.26
CA VAL A 68 2.25 -1.91 -15.36
C VAL A 68 3.24 -0.91 -15.93
N VAL A 69 4.22 -0.53 -15.11
CA VAL A 69 5.26 0.43 -15.50
C VAL A 69 6.41 -0.33 -16.13
N TYR A 70 6.42 -0.43 -17.45
CA TYR A 70 7.48 -1.09 -18.23
C TYR A 70 8.74 -0.22 -18.41
N GLN A 71 8.59 1.10 -18.31
CA GLN A 71 9.68 2.06 -18.49
C GLN A 71 9.53 3.18 -17.47
N ASN A 72 10.62 3.49 -16.79
CA ASN A 72 10.73 4.62 -15.87
C ASN A 72 12.17 5.17 -15.94
N SER A 73 12.35 6.43 -15.55
CA SER A 73 13.66 7.05 -15.43
C SER A 73 14.26 6.77 -14.04
N ALA A 74 15.57 6.99 -13.90
CA ALA A 74 16.22 6.98 -12.60
C ALA A 74 15.48 7.89 -11.61
N PRO A 75 15.31 7.48 -10.34
CA PRO A 75 15.96 6.33 -9.69
C PRO A 75 15.15 5.02 -9.68
N PHE A 76 14.06 4.92 -10.47
CA PHE A 76 13.15 3.77 -10.43
C PHE A 76 13.31 2.81 -11.63
N ASP A 77 14.17 3.15 -12.57
CA ASP A 77 14.48 2.39 -13.79
C ASP A 77 14.92 0.94 -13.49
N ALA A 78 15.75 0.75 -12.46
CA ALA A 78 16.24 -0.57 -12.04
C ALA A 78 15.15 -1.55 -11.56
N ARG A 79 13.94 -1.07 -11.26
CA ARG A 79 12.80 -1.88 -10.77
C ARG A 79 11.77 -2.19 -11.87
N THR A 80 12.00 -1.75 -13.10
CA THR A 80 11.07 -2.02 -14.20
C THR A 80 11.21 -3.47 -14.73
N PRO A 81 10.11 -4.16 -15.08
CA PRO A 81 8.72 -3.75 -14.91
C PRO A 81 8.21 -3.93 -13.48
N TYR A 82 7.33 -3.03 -13.02
CA TYR A 82 6.61 -3.18 -11.74
C TYR A 82 5.13 -2.81 -11.86
N VAL A 83 4.31 -3.34 -10.96
CA VAL A 83 2.87 -3.08 -10.90
C VAL A 83 2.60 -1.96 -9.90
N LEU A 84 2.20 -0.79 -10.39
CA LEU A 84 1.68 0.30 -9.56
C LEU A 84 0.17 0.11 -9.41
N ALA A 85 -0.33 0.11 -8.18
CA ALA A 85 -1.73 -0.18 -7.89
C ALA A 85 -2.35 0.81 -6.91
N MET A 86 -3.67 0.95 -7.04
CA MET A 86 -4.50 1.44 -5.95
C MET A 86 -5.21 0.25 -5.33
N VAL A 87 -5.13 0.14 -4.02
CA VAL A 87 -5.77 -0.94 -3.24
C VAL A 87 -6.73 -0.34 -2.23
N ASP A 88 -7.90 -0.95 -2.08
CA ASP A 88 -8.87 -0.59 -1.05
C ASP A 88 -8.58 -1.43 0.18
N LEU A 89 -8.12 -0.80 1.28
CA LEU A 89 -7.94 -1.48 2.56
C LEU A 89 -9.31 -1.88 3.12
N GLU A 90 -9.37 -2.98 3.86
CA GLU A 90 -10.62 -3.45 4.47
C GLU A 90 -11.24 -2.41 5.42
N GLU A 91 -10.41 -1.58 6.06
CA GLU A 91 -10.89 -0.50 6.93
C GLU A 91 -11.62 0.62 6.17
N GLY A 92 -11.50 0.66 4.84
CA GLY A 92 -12.15 1.63 3.96
C GLY A 92 -11.25 2.52 3.09
N PRO A 93 -10.06 2.97 3.52
CA PRO A 93 -9.30 3.95 2.75
C PRO A 93 -8.52 3.29 1.62
N ARG A 94 -8.31 4.05 0.55
CA ARG A 94 -7.56 3.64 -0.63
C ARG A 94 -6.10 4.05 -0.55
N LEU A 95 -5.20 3.09 -0.74
CA LEU A 95 -3.75 3.29 -0.68
C LEU A 95 -3.12 3.07 -2.06
N MET A 96 -2.20 3.95 -2.45
CA MET A 96 -1.34 3.74 -3.61
C MET A 96 -0.11 2.94 -3.17
N THR A 97 0.23 1.88 -3.91
CA THR A 97 1.29 0.93 -3.55
C THR A 97 1.78 0.16 -4.79
N THR A 98 2.71 -0.77 -4.59
CA THR A 98 3.09 -1.75 -5.61
C THR A 98 2.58 -3.13 -5.26
N VAL A 99 2.17 -3.90 -6.27
CA VAL A 99 1.86 -5.33 -6.11
C VAL A 99 3.10 -6.14 -6.50
N GLU A 100 3.51 -7.04 -5.62
CA GLU A 100 4.65 -7.94 -5.78
C GLU A 100 4.20 -9.40 -5.70
N ASP A 101 5.09 -10.33 -6.04
CA ASP A 101 4.85 -11.78 -6.02
C ASP A 101 3.56 -12.20 -6.76
N CYS A 102 3.17 -11.43 -7.77
CA CYS A 102 2.02 -11.66 -8.63
C CYS A 102 2.45 -11.48 -10.08
N ARG A 103 2.06 -12.42 -10.96
CA ARG A 103 2.31 -12.24 -12.39
C ARG A 103 1.34 -11.19 -12.91
N ILE A 104 1.80 -10.37 -13.86
CA ILE A 104 0.99 -9.30 -14.45
C ILE A 104 -0.32 -9.84 -15.05
N GLU A 105 -0.29 -11.04 -15.63
CA GLU A 105 -1.45 -11.66 -16.28
C GLU A 105 -2.50 -12.17 -15.29
N ASP A 106 -2.13 -12.37 -14.02
CA ASP A 106 -3.05 -12.86 -12.98
C ASP A 106 -3.85 -11.71 -12.34
N LEU A 107 -3.41 -10.46 -12.52
CA LEU A 107 -4.03 -9.28 -11.92
C LEU A 107 -5.47 -9.10 -12.43
N ARG A 108 -6.39 -8.93 -11.49
CA ARG A 108 -7.80 -8.67 -11.74
C ARG A 108 -8.34 -7.68 -10.72
N ALA A 109 -9.34 -6.90 -11.12
CA ALA A 109 -10.09 -6.08 -10.18
C ALA A 109 -10.69 -6.97 -9.09
N ASP A 110 -10.78 -6.43 -7.87
CA ASP A 110 -11.24 -7.11 -6.66
C ASP A 110 -10.39 -8.31 -6.20
N MET A 111 -9.21 -8.56 -6.79
CA MET A 111 -8.25 -9.55 -6.27
C MET A 111 -7.95 -9.28 -4.79
N GLU A 112 -8.01 -10.33 -3.96
CA GLU A 112 -7.66 -10.19 -2.55
C GLU A 112 -6.14 -10.10 -2.38
N LEU A 113 -5.72 -9.08 -1.63
CA LEU A 113 -4.33 -8.78 -1.37
C LEU A 113 -4.08 -8.73 0.14
N MET A 114 -2.87 -9.06 0.52
CA MET A 114 -2.34 -8.90 1.86
C MET A 114 -1.13 -7.98 1.82
N ILE A 115 -1.04 -7.09 2.80
CA ILE A 115 0.14 -6.26 2.97
C ILE A 115 1.37 -7.14 3.23
N ALA A 116 2.46 -6.78 2.58
CA ALA A 116 3.79 -7.28 2.82
C ALA A 116 4.75 -6.09 2.95
N PHE A 117 6.00 -6.39 3.31
CA PHE A 117 7.02 -5.39 3.52
C PHE A 117 8.26 -5.80 2.76
N ARG A 118 8.75 -4.90 1.90
CA ARG A 118 10.02 -5.04 1.20
C ARG A 118 11.09 -4.27 1.96
N ASP A 119 12.19 -4.93 2.28
CA ASP A 119 13.40 -4.29 2.77
C ASP A 119 14.22 -3.85 1.54
N ASP A 120 14.47 -2.55 1.38
CA ASP A 120 15.40 -2.04 0.36
C ASP A 120 16.86 -2.23 0.83
N GLU A 121 17.86 -1.99 -0.02
CA GLU A 121 19.27 -2.34 0.22
C GLU A 121 19.88 -1.75 1.51
N ASP A 122 19.39 -0.59 1.96
CA ASP A 122 19.82 0.09 3.18
C ASP A 122 18.99 -0.29 4.43
N GLY A 123 18.08 -1.26 4.30
CA GLY A 123 17.17 -1.71 5.36
C GLY A 123 15.92 -0.85 5.54
N PHE A 124 15.69 0.17 4.68
CA PHE A 124 14.45 0.93 4.72
C PHE A 124 13.27 0.06 4.27
N VAL A 125 12.22 0.05 5.08
CA VAL A 125 11.04 -0.79 4.85
C VAL A 125 9.99 -0.04 4.03
N VAL A 126 9.51 -0.66 2.96
CA VAL A 126 8.44 -0.15 2.09
C VAL A 126 7.23 -1.09 2.15
N PRO A 127 6.00 -0.57 2.37
CA PRO A 127 4.80 -1.40 2.36
C PRO A 127 4.38 -1.67 0.92
N VAL A 128 4.19 -2.95 0.63
CA VAL A 128 3.77 -3.48 -0.68
C VAL A 128 2.60 -4.43 -0.48
N PHE A 129 1.97 -4.87 -1.55
CA PHE A 129 0.88 -5.85 -1.47
C PHE A 129 1.20 -7.09 -2.30
N ARG A 130 0.70 -8.24 -1.84
CA ARG A 130 0.85 -9.53 -2.51
C ARG A 130 -0.51 -10.24 -2.53
N PRO A 131 -0.76 -11.16 -3.48
CA PRO A 131 -1.98 -11.97 -3.47
C PRO A 131 -2.19 -12.66 -2.11
N ALA A 132 -3.42 -12.64 -1.60
CA ALA A 132 -3.75 -13.32 -0.36
C ALA A 132 -3.61 -14.85 -0.50
N ALA A 133 -3.34 -15.55 0.60
CA ALA A 133 -3.21 -17.00 0.57
C ALA A 133 -4.55 -17.64 0.15
N GLY A 134 -4.55 -18.34 -1.00
CA GLY A 134 -5.76 -18.89 -1.63
C GLY A 134 -6.02 -18.34 -3.03
N GLU A 135 -5.44 -17.18 -3.34
CA GLU A 135 -5.35 -16.61 -4.68
C GLU A 135 -4.20 -17.28 -5.46
N ALA A 136 -4.28 -18.60 -5.66
CA ALA A 136 -3.34 -19.25 -6.57
C ALA A 136 -3.46 -18.61 -7.95
N PRO A 137 -2.33 -18.26 -8.61
CA PRO A 137 -2.37 -17.71 -9.95
C PRO A 137 -3.11 -18.71 -10.85
N ALA A 138 -4.18 -18.24 -11.48
CA ALA A 138 -4.95 -19.06 -12.39
C ALA A 138 -4.04 -19.32 -13.60
N ALA A 139 -3.46 -20.52 -13.68
CA ALA A 139 -2.73 -20.95 -14.85
C ALA A 139 -3.65 -20.85 -16.07
N ALA A 140 -3.56 -19.75 -16.82
CA ALA A 140 -4.26 -19.61 -18.07
C ALA A 140 -3.64 -20.61 -19.07
N PRO A 141 -4.43 -21.49 -19.71
CA PRO A 141 -3.89 -22.40 -20.71
C PRO A 141 -3.46 -21.57 -21.92
N LEU A 142 -2.15 -21.52 -22.15
CA LEU A 142 -1.56 -21.14 -23.43
C LEU A 142 -2.17 -22.05 -24.50
N THR A 143 -3.06 -21.51 -25.31
CA THR A 143 -3.55 -22.16 -26.53
C THR A 143 -3.07 -21.32 -27.72
N PRO A 144 -2.47 -21.95 -28.75
CA PRO A 144 -1.61 -21.30 -29.74
C PRO A 144 -2.31 -20.31 -30.67
#